data_AF-A0A5E4PN59-F1
#
_entry.id   AF-A0A5E4PN59-F1
#
_cell.length_a   1.000
_cell.length_b   1.000
_cell.length_c   1.000
_cell.angle_alpha   90.00
_cell.angle_beta   90.00
_cell.angle_gamma   90.00
#
_symmetry.space_group_name_H-M   'P 1'
#
loop_
_entity.id
_entity.type
_entity.pdbx_description
1 polymer ?
#
loop_
_entity_poly.entity_id
_entity_poly.type
_entity_poly.pdbx_seq_one_letter_code
_entity_poly.pdbx_strand_id
1 'polypeptide(L)'
;MPFVERVVEPKFLSRTSLHDQAGTQKVTDEELQAVTNCTLSNALRQLASLVLLAEDIFSELTSQLEGVTERSKAAQTKLGKINELVEKYDPKNVPVRKYLQLTTLAIRDG
;
A
#
# COMPACT_ATOMS: atom_id res chain seq x y z
N MET A 1 9.03 4.93 10.53
CA MET A 1 9.52 5.47 9.25
C MET A 1 8.93 6.87 9.12
N PRO A 2 9.72 7.91 8.80
CA PRO A 2 9.16 9.25 8.58
C PRO A 2 8.17 9.21 7.40
N PHE A 3 7.09 9.99 7.49
CA PHE A 3 6.12 10.11 6.40
C PHE A 3 6.79 10.78 5.20
N VAL A 4 6.63 10.20 4.00
CA VAL A 4 7.13 10.82 2.77
C VAL A 4 6.32 12.09 2.51
N GLU A 5 6.95 13.24 2.72
CA GLU A 5 6.37 14.53 2.36
C GLU A 5 6.39 14.66 0.83
N ARG A 6 5.20 14.68 0.21
CA ARG A 6 5.03 14.89 -1.22
C ARG A 6 4.56 16.32 -1.45
N VAL A 7 5.39 17.12 -2.09
CA VAL A 7 5.12 18.54 -2.31
C VAL A 7 4.77 18.77 -3.77
N VAL A 8 3.62 19.39 -4.00
CA VAL A 8 3.19 19.79 -5.35
C VAL A 8 3.81 21.13 -5.71
N GLU A 9 4.39 21.23 -6.90
CA GLU A 9 4.97 22.46 -7.42
C GLU A 9 4.32 22.92 -8.73
N PRO A 10 4.12 24.23 -8.94
CA PRO A 10 4.42 25.35 -8.03
C PRO A 10 3.39 25.52 -6.91
N LYS A 11 3.82 25.99 -5.72
CA LYS A 11 2.91 26.27 -4.57
C LYS A 11 2.00 27.47 -4.79
N PHE A 12 2.48 28.47 -5.53
CA PHE A 12 1.74 29.70 -5.83
C PHE A 12 1.58 29.85 -7.33
N LEU A 13 0.35 30.10 -7.78
CA LEU A 13 0.01 30.18 -9.20
C LEU A 13 0.16 31.59 -9.77
N SER A 14 -0.05 32.62 -8.95
CA SER A 14 0.22 34.02 -9.28
C SER A 14 0.71 34.76 -8.04
N ARG A 15 1.52 35.81 -8.25
CA ARG A 15 2.07 36.67 -7.19
C ARG A 15 1.65 38.14 -7.34
N THR A 16 0.84 38.45 -8.35
CA THR A 16 0.46 39.84 -8.67
C THR A 16 -0.93 40.13 -8.11
N SER A 17 -1.03 41.08 -7.17
CA SER A 17 -2.31 41.64 -6.75
C SER A 17 -2.87 42.53 -7.86
N LEU A 18 -4.10 42.24 -8.29
CA LEU A 18 -4.76 42.99 -9.37
C LEU A 18 -5.34 44.33 -8.90
N HIS A 19 -5.55 44.47 -7.58
CA HIS A 19 -6.08 45.68 -6.94
C HIS A 19 -5.12 46.22 -5.89
N ASP A 20 -5.14 47.54 -5.72
CA ASP A 20 -4.56 48.27 -4.58
C ASP A 20 -5.44 48.14 -3.31
N GLN A 21 -4.91 48.54 -2.14
CA GLN A 21 -5.65 48.63 -0.87
C GLN A 21 -6.90 49.53 -0.95
N ALA A 22 -6.93 50.49 -1.88
CA ALA A 22 -8.11 51.33 -2.14
C ALA A 22 -9.12 50.69 -3.13
N GLY A 23 -8.89 49.46 -3.59
CA GLY A 23 -9.76 48.76 -4.55
C GLY A 23 -9.58 49.19 -6.02
N THR A 24 -8.74 50.18 -6.28
CA THR A 24 -8.41 50.63 -7.64
C THR A 24 -7.61 49.56 -8.38
N GLN A 25 -7.95 49.34 -9.65
CA GLN A 25 -7.25 48.39 -10.50
C GLN A 25 -5.81 48.86 -10.75
N LYS A 26 -4.85 48.02 -10.38
CA LYS A 26 -3.42 48.35 -10.43
C LYS A 26 -2.78 48.06 -11.78
N VAL A 27 -3.51 47.34 -12.64
CA VAL A 27 -3.00 46.62 -13.79
C VAL A 27 -3.57 47.27 -15.06
N THR A 28 -2.71 47.59 -16.03
CA THR A 28 -3.11 48.21 -17.30
C THR A 28 -3.71 47.17 -18.25
N ASP A 29 -4.30 47.60 -19.37
CA ASP A 29 -4.73 46.67 -20.42
C ASP A 29 -3.55 45.79 -20.89
N GLU A 30 -3.85 44.54 -21.30
CA GLU A 30 -2.91 43.43 -21.62
C GLU A 30 -2.20 42.75 -20.44
N GLU A 31 -1.84 43.47 -19.37
CA GLU A 31 -1.18 42.86 -18.20
C GLU A 31 -2.09 41.83 -17.49
N LEU A 32 -3.41 42.03 -17.50
CA LEU A 32 -4.40 41.06 -17.01
C LEU A 32 -4.36 39.73 -17.79
N GLN A 33 -4.20 39.81 -19.12
CA GLN A 33 -4.11 38.62 -19.96
C GLN A 33 -2.81 37.87 -19.66
N ALA A 34 -1.69 38.57 -19.49
CA ALA A 34 -0.42 37.99 -19.10
C ALA A 34 -0.49 37.30 -17.73
N VAL A 35 -1.09 37.94 -16.73
CA VAL A 35 -1.27 37.34 -15.38
C VAL A 35 -2.18 36.11 -15.46
N THR A 36 -3.27 36.16 -16.22
CA THR A 36 -4.19 35.03 -16.39
C THR A 36 -3.49 33.85 -17.06
N ASN A 37 -2.75 34.09 -18.15
CA ASN A 37 -2.02 33.05 -18.85
C ASN A 37 -0.90 32.43 -17.99
N CYS A 38 -0.18 33.26 -17.23
CA CYS A 38 0.82 32.80 -16.26
C CYS A 38 0.17 31.93 -15.19
N THR A 39 -0.97 32.38 -14.63
CA THR A 39 -1.73 31.63 -13.63
C THR A 39 -2.19 30.27 -14.17
N LEU A 40 -2.73 30.24 -15.39
CA LEU A 40 -3.17 29.01 -16.04
C LEU A 40 -2.00 28.06 -16.31
N SER A 41 -0.90 28.57 -16.87
CA SER A 41 0.31 27.78 -17.12
C SER A 41 0.87 27.19 -15.82
N ASN A 42 0.84 27.96 -14.72
CA ASN A 42 1.29 27.49 -13.42
C ASN A 42 0.33 26.45 -12.83
N ALA A 43 -0.97 26.60 -13.04
CA ALA A 43 -1.97 25.61 -12.64
C ALA A 43 -1.75 24.29 -13.38
N LEU A 44 -1.50 24.32 -14.69
CA LEU A 44 -1.18 23.14 -15.48
C LEU A 44 0.10 22.45 -14.99
N ARG A 45 1.15 23.22 -14.66
CA ARG A 45 2.37 22.66 -14.06
C ARG A 45 2.09 22.03 -12.69
N GLN A 46 1.24 22.64 -11.89
CA GLN A 46 0.85 22.12 -10.58
C GLN A 46 0.09 20.79 -10.71
N LEU A 47 -0.83 20.71 -11.66
CA LEU A 47 -1.55 19.47 -11.96
C LEU A 47 -0.60 18.38 -12.50
N ALA A 48 0.36 18.73 -13.36
CA ALA A 48 1.36 17.79 -13.84
C ALA A 48 2.22 17.24 -12.68
N SER A 49 2.67 18.11 -11.76
CA SER A 49 3.38 17.70 -10.55
C SER A 49 2.53 16.76 -9.69
N LEU A 50 1.24 17.03 -9.54
CA LEU A 50 0.31 16.17 -8.80
C LEU A 50 0.16 14.79 -9.45
N VAL A 51 0.03 14.71 -10.78
CA VAL A 51 -0.11 13.44 -11.51
C VAL A 51 1.15 12.60 -11.37
N LEU A 52 2.34 13.18 -11.48
CA LEU A 52 3.60 12.46 -11.27
C LEU A 52 3.68 11.87 -9.85
N LEU A 53 3.30 12.65 -8.84
CA LEU A 53 3.26 12.16 -7.46
C LEU A 53 2.23 11.04 -7.27
N ALA A 54 1.08 11.11 -7.96
CA ALA A 54 0.08 10.06 -7.92
C ALA A 54 0.60 8.77 -8.58
N GLU A 55 1.31 8.88 -9.71
CA GLU A 55 1.93 7.74 -10.38
C GLU A 55 2.97 7.05 -9.49
N ASP A 56 3.82 7.82 -8.82
CA ASP A 56 4.79 7.30 -7.84
C ASP A 56 4.08 6.53 -6.70
N ILE A 57 2.97 7.07 -6.18
CA ILE A 57 2.17 6.40 -5.14
C ILE A 57 1.60 5.08 -5.66
N PHE A 58 0.97 5.09 -6.83
CA PHE A 58 0.34 3.90 -7.37
C PHE A 58 1.36 2.83 -7.78
N SER A 59 2.54 3.23 -8.24
CA SER A 59 3.64 2.31 -8.55
C SER A 59 4.14 1.60 -7.30
N GLU A 60 4.41 2.35 -6.23
CA GLU A 60 4.81 1.81 -4.92
C GLU A 60 3.74 0.87 -4.35
N LEU A 61 2.47 1.28 -4.36
CA LEU A 61 1.35 0.45 -3.90
C LEU A 61 1.21 -0.84 -4.72
N THR A 62 1.38 -0.76 -6.04
CA THR A 62 1.30 -1.92 -6.93
C THR A 62 2.38 -2.92 -6.58
N SER A 63 3.63 -2.47 -6.41
CA SER A 63 4.74 -3.36 -6.01
C SER A 63 4.48 -4.04 -4.67
N GLN A 64 3.96 -3.29 -3.68
CA GLN A 64 3.61 -3.87 -2.38
C GLN A 64 2.47 -4.90 -2.49
N LEU A 65 1.46 -4.62 -3.31
CA LEU A 65 0.32 -5.53 -3.54
C LEU A 65 0.75 -6.79 -4.31
N GLU A 66 1.68 -6.70 -5.25
CA GLU A 66 2.27 -7.85 -5.93
C GLU A 66 2.95 -8.78 -4.91
N GLY A 67 3.78 -8.23 -4.02
CA GLY A 67 4.40 -9.01 -2.94
C GLY A 67 3.39 -9.65 -1.98
N VAL A 68 2.28 -8.97 -1.67
CA VAL A 68 1.17 -9.56 -0.89
C VAL A 68 0.50 -10.70 -1.68
N THR A 69 0.26 -10.51 -2.98
CA THR A 69 -0.38 -11.48 -3.85
C THR A 69 0.45 -12.76 -3.97
N GLU A 70 1.76 -12.63 -4.20
CA GLU A 70 2.68 -13.78 -4.29
C GLU A 70 2.69 -14.61 -3.00
N ARG A 71 2.80 -13.95 -1.83
CA ARG A 71 2.76 -14.63 -0.53
C ARG A 71 1.42 -15.31 -0.30
N SER A 72 0.32 -14.66 -0.69
CA SER A 72 -1.04 -15.20 -0.57
C SER A 72 -1.20 -16.45 -1.44
N LYS A 73 -0.70 -16.43 -2.68
CA LYS A 73 -0.70 -17.58 -3.58
C LYS A 73 0.14 -18.74 -3.05
N ALA A 74 1.32 -18.43 -2.49
CA ALA A 74 2.17 -19.44 -1.87
C ALA A 74 1.49 -20.08 -0.64
N ALA A 75 0.83 -19.27 0.19
CA ALA A 75 0.05 -19.74 1.33
C ALA A 75 -1.13 -20.61 0.90
N GLN A 76 -1.90 -20.17 -0.11
CA GLN A 76 -3.01 -20.93 -0.68
C GLN A 76 -2.55 -22.29 -1.21
N THR A 77 -1.40 -22.34 -1.90
CA THR A 77 -0.81 -23.59 -2.41
C THR A 77 -0.43 -24.53 -1.27
N LYS A 78 0.18 -24.00 -0.20
CA LYS A 78 0.52 -24.80 1.00
C LYS A 78 -0.74 -25.33 1.69
N LEU A 79 -1.77 -24.49 1.82
CA LEU A 79 -3.06 -24.89 2.39
C LEU A 79 -3.71 -26.01 1.58
N GLY A 80 -3.71 -25.94 0.25
CA GLY A 80 -4.22 -27.00 -0.62
C GLY A 80 -3.51 -28.33 -0.39
N LYS A 81 -2.17 -28.32 -0.34
CA LYS A 81 -1.36 -29.52 -0.04
C LYS A 81 -1.68 -30.10 1.33
N ILE A 82 -1.81 -29.24 2.35
CA ILE A 82 -2.18 -29.68 3.71
C ILE A 82 -3.58 -30.28 3.70
N ASN A 83 -4.54 -29.67 3.01
CA ASN A 83 -5.90 -30.18 2.90
C ASN A 83 -5.92 -31.57 2.27
N GLU A 84 -5.22 -31.77 1.16
CA GLU A 84 -5.10 -33.10 0.53
C GLU A 84 -4.45 -34.14 1.46
N LEU A 85 -3.41 -33.75 2.20
CA LEU A 85 -2.76 -34.63 3.17
C LEU A 85 -3.71 -35.03 4.29
N VAL A 86 -4.50 -34.09 4.80
CA VAL A 86 -5.50 -34.32 5.85
C VAL A 86 -6.65 -35.20 5.35
N GLU A 87 -7.13 -34.99 4.12
CA GLU A 87 -8.18 -35.83 3.53
C GLU A 87 -7.73 -37.27 3.32
N LYS A 88 -6.47 -37.48 2.92
CA LYS A 88 -5.88 -38.82 2.70
C LYS A 88 -5.34 -39.45 3.98
N TYR A 89 -5.39 -38.74 5.11
CA TYR A 89 -4.81 -39.20 6.36
C TYR A 89 -5.67 -40.30 7.01
N ASP A 90 -5.07 -41.47 7.24
CA ASP A 90 -5.69 -42.56 8.00
C ASP A 90 -5.09 -42.63 9.42
N PRO A 91 -5.85 -42.27 10.47
CA PRO A 91 -5.38 -42.26 11.85
C PRO A 91 -5.02 -43.65 12.40
N LYS A 92 -5.48 -44.75 11.76
CA LYS A 92 -5.15 -46.12 12.20
C LYS A 92 -3.72 -46.54 11.87
N ASN A 93 -3.08 -45.86 10.91
CA ASN A 93 -1.70 -46.13 10.50
C ASN A 93 -0.66 -45.42 11.36
N VAL A 94 -1.09 -44.55 12.28
CA VAL A 94 -0.18 -43.86 13.19
C VAL A 94 0.12 -44.75 14.40
N PRO A 95 1.38 -45.18 14.61
CA PRO A 95 1.73 -46.01 15.74
C PRO A 95 1.59 -45.21 17.05
N VAL A 96 0.51 -45.47 17.78
CA VAL A 96 0.34 -44.96 19.14
C VAL A 96 1.28 -45.73 20.06
N ARG A 97 2.20 -45.03 20.74
CA ARG A 97 3.07 -45.64 21.75
C ARG A 97 2.20 -46.11 22.90
N LYS A 98 1.90 -47.41 22.94
CA LYS A 98 1.21 -48.04 24.06
C LYS A 98 2.20 -48.06 25.23
N TYR A 99 1.96 -47.23 26.24
CA TYR A 99 2.62 -47.42 27.53
C TYR A 99 2.18 -48.79 28.04
N LEU A 100 3.14 -49.71 28.25
CA LEU A 100 2.84 -50.96 28.94
C LEU A 100 2.21 -50.58 30.28
N GLN A 101 0.96 -51.00 30.50
CA GLN A 101 0.38 -50.93 31.83
C GLN A 101 1.24 -51.81 32.73
N LEU A 102 1.97 -51.17 33.65
CA LEU A 102 2.87 -51.76 34.63
C LEU A 102 2.17 -52.66 35.66
N THR A 103 0.96 -53.15 35.38
CA THR A 103 0.10 -53.87 36.34
C THR A 103 0.21 -55.39 36.25
N THR A 104 0.88 -55.98 35.26
CA THR A 104 0.93 -57.45 35.12
C THR A 104 2.26 -58.09 35.55
N LEU A 105 3.31 -57.29 35.82
CA LEU A 105 4.63 -57.82 36.24
C LEU A 105 4.80 -57.93 37.77
N ALA A 106 3.85 -57.44 38.57
CA ALA A 106 3.96 -57.45 40.04
C ALA A 106 3.27 -58.64 40.75
N ILE A 107 2.66 -59.59 40.03
CA ILE A 107 1.88 -60.69 40.64
C ILE A 107 2.52 -62.07 40.40
N ARG A 108 3.80 -62.16 40.02
CA ARG A 108 4.43 -63.47 39.73
C ARG A 108 5.65 -63.84 40.56
N ASP A 109 6.02 -63.03 41.56
CA ASP A 109 7.03 -63.38 42.55
C ASP A 109 6.41 -63.30 43.95
N GLY A 110 5.83 -64.42 44.40
CA GLY A 110 5.23 -64.61 45.73
C GLY A 110 4.96 -66.09 45.99
#